data_AF-A0A359M6E5-F1
#
_entry.id   AF-A0A359M6E5-F1
#
_cell.length_a   1.000
_cell.length_b   1.000
_cell.length_c   1.000
_cell.angle_alpha   90.00
_cell.angle_beta   90.00
_cell.angle_gamma   90.00
#
_symmetry.space_group_name_H-M   'P 1'
#
loop_
_entity.id
_entity.type
_entity.pdbx_description
1 polymer ?
#
loop_
_entity_poly.entity_id
_entity_poly.type
_entity_poly.pdbx_seq_one_letter_code
_entity_poly.pdbx_strand_id
1 'polypeptide(L)'
;MPTSPTYPGVYIEEVPSGVRTITGVSTSVAAFVGYTPRGPVDKAVKVFDFGTFEREFGGIASNSETGYAVQQFFLNGGAEAWIVRVASGAARASITLGNATGVKVLTVAALSEGVWGNNLRIDVDYDTASPTSTFNLTATELALQNGTLVPVRTEVHRNLSMDSSSPSYVEGVVKAASKLITATRHAGVTPAVLNGLAGGTSLSGDLDPLPAGLGADARFVSVTVNGDGPYEVA
;
A
#
# COMPACT_ATOMS: atom_id res chain seq x y z
N MET A 1 -14.04 -31.85 43.79
CA MET A 1 -13.26 -31.96 45.04
C MET A 1 -13.19 -33.43 45.39
N PRO A 2 -12.02 -33.97 45.73
CA PRO A 2 -11.89 -35.40 46.02
C PRO A 2 -12.73 -35.74 47.25
N THR A 3 -13.58 -36.77 47.17
CA THR A 3 -14.34 -37.25 48.33
C THR A 3 -13.45 -38.18 49.15
N SER A 4 -13.16 -37.83 50.40
CA SER A 4 -12.37 -38.69 51.30
C SER A 4 -13.23 -39.87 51.76
N PRO A 5 -12.87 -41.13 51.44
CA PRO A 5 -13.66 -42.27 51.84
C PRO A 5 -13.52 -42.55 53.35
N THR A 6 -14.62 -42.92 54.01
CA THR A 6 -14.67 -43.18 55.46
C THR A 6 -14.65 -44.67 55.82
N TYR A 7 -14.52 -45.56 54.83
CA TYR A 7 -14.44 -47.01 55.02
C TYR A 7 -13.64 -47.69 53.88
N PRO A 8 -13.09 -48.89 54.10
CA PRO A 8 -12.32 -49.60 53.09
C PRO A 8 -13.21 -50.05 51.92
N GLY A 9 -12.80 -49.73 50.69
CA GLY A 9 -13.53 -50.10 49.47
C GLY A 9 -12.79 -49.62 48.20
N VAL A 10 -13.29 -50.03 47.04
CA VAL A 10 -12.79 -49.52 45.75
C VAL A 10 -13.64 -48.33 45.34
N TYR A 11 -13.01 -47.16 45.20
CA TYR A 11 -13.66 -45.91 44.78
C TYR A 11 -13.15 -45.52 43.39
N ILE A 12 -14.07 -45.24 42.48
CA ILE A 12 -13.76 -44.81 41.12
C ILE A 12 -14.02 -43.30 41.05
N GLU A 13 -12.99 -42.53 40.76
CA GLU A 13 -13.08 -41.11 40.46
C GLU A 13 -12.86 -40.92 38.96
N GLU A 14 -13.92 -40.55 38.23
CA GLU A 14 -13.78 -40.12 36.85
C GLU A 14 -13.28 -38.68 36.82
N VAL A 15 -11.99 -38.51 36.55
CA VAL A 15 -11.46 -37.20 36.16
C VAL A 15 -12.00 -36.91 34.75
N PRO A 16 -12.72 -35.80 34.52
CA PRO A 16 -13.11 -35.42 33.19
C PRO A 16 -11.84 -35.28 32.35
N SER A 17 -11.64 -36.19 31.40
CA SER A 17 -10.62 -36.02 30.38
C SER A 17 -10.96 -34.71 29.69
N GLY A 18 -10.10 -33.70 29.84
CA GLY A 18 -10.20 -32.47 29.06
C GLY A 18 -10.15 -32.89 27.61
N VAL A 19 -11.32 -32.96 26.96
CA VAL A 19 -11.47 -33.48 25.61
C VAL A 19 -10.62 -32.59 24.73
N ARG A 20 -9.41 -33.02 24.38
CA ARG A 20 -8.68 -32.46 23.25
C ARG A 20 -9.39 -33.03 22.04
N THR A 21 -10.48 -32.38 21.64
CA THR A 21 -11.12 -32.68 20.37
C THR A 21 -10.03 -32.64 19.30
N ILE A 22 -9.88 -33.75 18.57
CA ILE A 22 -9.07 -33.77 17.36
C ILE A 22 -9.80 -32.83 16.40
N THR A 23 -9.28 -31.61 16.24
CA THR A 23 -9.81 -30.70 15.24
C THR A 23 -9.63 -31.36 13.89
N GLY A 24 -10.73 -31.54 13.16
CA GLY A 24 -10.65 -32.04 11.79
C GLY A 24 -9.74 -31.12 10.98
N VAL A 25 -8.69 -31.68 10.39
CA VAL A 25 -7.85 -30.95 9.43
C VAL A 25 -8.70 -30.71 8.18
N SER A 26 -8.68 -29.49 7.64
CA SER A 26 -9.41 -29.17 6.41
C SER A 26 -8.93 -30.07 5.27
N THR A 27 -9.77 -31.01 4.83
CA THR A 27 -9.49 -31.90 3.70
C THR A 27 -9.81 -31.24 2.35
N SER A 28 -10.25 -29.99 2.35
CA SER A 28 -10.71 -29.24 1.17
C SER A 28 -9.85 -28.03 0.83
N VAL A 29 -8.53 -28.13 1.05
CA VAL A 29 -7.56 -27.12 0.60
C VAL A 29 -7.01 -27.52 -0.76
N ALA A 30 -7.39 -26.80 -1.82
CA ALA A 30 -6.88 -27.02 -3.16
C ALA A 30 -5.63 -26.15 -3.43
N ALA A 31 -4.80 -26.57 -4.39
CA ALA A 31 -3.73 -25.75 -4.93
C ALA A 31 -3.85 -25.70 -6.46
N PHE A 32 -3.81 -24.49 -7.02
CA PHE A 32 -3.84 -24.24 -8.46
C PHE A 32 -2.53 -23.59 -8.88
N VAL A 33 -1.90 -24.16 -9.90
CA VAL A 33 -0.65 -23.66 -10.47
C VAL A 33 -0.89 -23.40 -11.94
N GLY A 34 -0.61 -22.18 -12.41
CA GLY A 34 -0.76 -21.85 -13.81
C GLY A 34 -0.68 -20.36 -14.09
N TYR A 35 -1.03 -19.96 -15.30
CA TYR A 35 -0.97 -18.56 -15.70
C TYR A 35 -2.17 -17.76 -15.17
N THR A 36 -1.91 -16.56 -14.68
CA THR A 36 -2.95 -15.55 -14.40
C THR A 36 -2.54 -14.20 -14.98
N PRO A 37 -3.50 -13.33 -15.36
CA PRO A 37 -3.21 -12.02 -15.96
C PRO A 37 -2.31 -11.12 -15.10
N ARG A 38 -2.46 -11.19 -13.78
CA ARG A 38 -1.73 -10.39 -12.79
C ARG A 38 -1.52 -11.16 -11.49
N GLY A 39 -0.90 -10.51 -10.50
CA GLY A 39 -0.59 -11.09 -9.19
C GLY A 39 0.88 -11.50 -9.09
N PRO A 40 1.37 -11.83 -7.88
CA PRO A 40 2.77 -12.14 -7.67
C PRO A 40 3.17 -13.43 -8.38
N VAL A 41 4.26 -13.40 -9.15
CA VAL A 41 4.81 -14.56 -9.86
C VAL A 41 5.57 -15.46 -8.88
N ASP A 42 5.44 -16.78 -9.04
CA ASP A 42 6.11 -17.85 -8.27
C ASP A 42 5.91 -17.77 -6.75
N LYS A 43 4.84 -17.09 -6.32
CA LYS A 43 4.47 -16.96 -4.90
C LYS A 43 3.09 -17.54 -4.67
N ALA A 44 2.99 -18.46 -3.73
CA ALA A 44 1.72 -19.01 -3.28
C ALA A 44 0.93 -17.94 -2.50
N VAL A 45 -0.28 -17.62 -2.97
CA VAL A 45 -1.23 -16.75 -2.26
C VAL A 45 -2.48 -17.54 -1.93
N LYS A 46 -2.90 -17.43 -0.67
CA LYS A 46 -4.09 -18.06 -0.16
C LYS A 46 -5.32 -17.23 -0.49
N VAL A 47 -6.35 -17.87 -1.03
CA VAL A 47 -7.65 -17.26 -1.35
C VAL A 47 -8.79 -18.12 -0.78
N PHE A 48 -9.86 -17.47 -0.33
CA PHE A 48 -11.01 -18.13 0.32
C PHE A 48 -12.29 -18.08 -0.52
N ASP A 49 -12.27 -17.28 -1.58
CA ASP A 49 -13.41 -17.07 -2.45
C ASP A 49 -12.92 -16.65 -3.85
N PHE A 50 -13.80 -16.78 -4.84
CA PHE A 50 -13.48 -16.43 -6.22
C PHE A 50 -13.27 -14.92 -6.43
N GLY A 51 -14.00 -14.06 -5.71
CA GLY A 51 -13.84 -12.60 -5.83
C GLY A 51 -12.48 -12.10 -5.35
N THR A 52 -11.89 -12.76 -4.34
CA THR A 52 -10.52 -12.54 -3.90
C THR A 52 -9.53 -13.01 -4.95
N PHE A 53 -9.76 -14.14 -5.60
CA PHE A 53 -8.96 -14.55 -6.76
C PHE A 53 -9.03 -13.53 -7.91
N GLU A 54 -10.21 -13.03 -8.27
CA GLU A 54 -10.37 -12.01 -9.31
C GLU A 54 -9.62 -10.71 -8.96
N ARG A 55 -9.70 -10.30 -7.70
CA ARG A 55 -9.04 -9.08 -7.20
C ARG A 55 -7.52 -9.20 -7.12
N GLU A 56 -6.96 -10.36 -6.81
CA GLU A 56 -5.49 -10.54 -6.69
C GLU A 56 -4.86 -10.94 -8.03
N PHE A 57 -5.51 -11.84 -8.78
CA PHE A 57 -4.92 -12.50 -9.95
C PHE A 57 -5.53 -12.10 -11.30
N GLY A 58 -6.62 -11.34 -11.29
CA GLY A 58 -7.26 -10.83 -12.52
C GLY A 58 -8.34 -11.72 -13.10
N GLY A 59 -8.72 -12.80 -12.41
CA GLY A 59 -9.91 -13.58 -12.73
C GLY A 59 -9.75 -14.49 -13.94
N ILE A 60 -10.83 -14.61 -14.71
CA ILE A 60 -10.87 -15.45 -15.90
C ILE A 60 -10.07 -14.81 -17.03
N ALA A 61 -9.23 -15.61 -17.67
CA ALA A 61 -8.43 -15.20 -18.82
C ALA A 61 -8.64 -16.18 -19.95
N SER A 62 -8.86 -15.70 -21.17
CA SER A 62 -9.06 -16.56 -22.34
C SER A 62 -7.81 -17.37 -22.73
N ASN A 63 -6.64 -16.97 -22.23
CA ASN A 63 -5.36 -17.61 -22.44
C ASN A 63 -4.91 -18.50 -21.27
N SER A 64 -5.80 -18.83 -20.33
CA SER A 64 -5.50 -19.75 -19.22
C SER A 64 -6.74 -20.42 -18.63
N GLU A 65 -6.65 -21.73 -18.43
CA GLU A 65 -7.66 -22.56 -17.78
C GLU A 65 -7.68 -22.37 -16.25
N THR A 66 -6.62 -21.79 -15.66
CA THR A 66 -6.49 -21.64 -14.20
C THR A 66 -7.66 -20.86 -13.61
N GLY A 67 -8.07 -19.77 -14.24
CA GLY A 67 -9.20 -18.96 -13.76
C GLY A 67 -10.53 -19.73 -13.76
N TYR A 68 -10.78 -20.53 -14.80
CA TYR A 68 -11.97 -21.38 -14.89
C TYR A 68 -11.97 -22.50 -13.85
N ALA A 69 -10.82 -23.16 -13.64
CA ALA A 69 -10.68 -24.21 -12.64
C ALA A 69 -10.93 -23.70 -11.22
N VAL A 70 -10.38 -22.51 -10.88
CA VAL A 70 -10.60 -21.87 -9.58
C VAL A 70 -12.06 -21.47 -9.40
N GLN A 71 -12.70 -20.93 -10.44
CA GLN A 71 -14.12 -20.59 -10.41
C GLN A 71 -14.98 -21.83 -10.10
N GLN A 72 -14.75 -22.92 -10.85
CA GLN A 72 -15.49 -24.16 -10.67
C GLN A 72 -15.26 -24.77 -9.29
N PHE A 73 -14.05 -24.70 -8.75
CA PHE A 73 -13.76 -25.19 -7.40
C PHE A 73 -14.61 -24.47 -6.34
N PHE A 74 -14.66 -23.14 -6.38
CA PHE A 74 -15.47 -22.37 -5.44
C PHE A 74 -16.98 -22.57 -5.66
N LEU A 75 -17.44 -22.71 -6.92
CA LEU A 75 -18.84 -23.05 -7.22
C LEU A 75 -19.24 -24.44 -6.72
N ASN A 76 -18.31 -25.40 -6.64
CA ASN A 76 -18.55 -26.73 -6.09
C ASN A 76 -18.41 -26.81 -4.55
N GLY A 77 -18.33 -25.67 -3.85
CA GLY A 77 -18.25 -25.62 -2.39
C GLY A 77 -16.83 -25.73 -1.82
N GLY A 78 -15.80 -25.51 -2.64
CA GLY A 78 -14.43 -25.33 -2.15
C GLY A 78 -14.33 -24.13 -1.19
N ALA A 79 -13.62 -24.30 -0.07
CA ALA A 79 -13.53 -23.28 0.98
C ALA A 79 -12.18 -22.54 0.99
N GLU A 80 -11.11 -23.16 0.49
CA GLU A 80 -9.76 -22.64 0.57
C GLU A 80 -8.94 -23.11 -0.64
N ALA A 81 -8.24 -22.17 -1.29
CA ALA A 81 -7.33 -22.47 -2.37
C ALA A 81 -6.01 -21.71 -2.23
N TRP A 82 -4.92 -22.36 -2.62
CA TRP A 82 -3.62 -21.72 -2.86
C TRP A 82 -3.42 -21.51 -4.35
N ILE A 83 -3.04 -20.31 -4.74
CA ILE A 83 -2.82 -19.95 -6.14
C ILE A 83 -1.34 -19.63 -6.31
N VAL A 84 -0.70 -20.31 -7.26
CA VAL A 84 0.67 -20.03 -7.68
C VAL A 84 0.62 -19.61 -9.14
N ARG A 85 0.89 -18.32 -9.38
CA ARG A 85 1.01 -17.79 -10.73
C ARG A 85 2.38 -18.16 -11.29
N VAL A 86 2.39 -18.78 -12.46
CA VAL A 86 3.62 -19.08 -13.21
C VAL A 86 3.61 -18.26 -14.50
N ALA A 87 4.70 -17.53 -14.75
CA ALA A 87 4.86 -16.75 -15.97
C ALA A 87 6.35 -16.65 -16.34
N SER A 88 6.66 -16.72 -17.63
CA SER A 88 8.02 -16.51 -18.15
C SER A 88 8.14 -15.12 -18.77
N GLY A 89 9.25 -14.42 -18.50
CA GLY A 89 9.49 -13.07 -19.02
C GLY A 89 8.51 -12.00 -18.51
N ALA A 90 7.82 -12.27 -17.41
CA ALA A 90 6.88 -11.32 -16.84
C ALA A 90 7.63 -10.12 -16.25
N ALA A 91 7.27 -8.91 -16.68
CA ALA A 91 7.85 -7.67 -16.20
C ALA A 91 6.75 -6.72 -15.68
N ARG A 92 7.14 -5.84 -14.76
CA ARG A 92 6.28 -4.75 -14.30
C ARG A 92 6.35 -3.59 -15.29
N ALA A 93 5.19 -3.09 -15.68
CA ALA A 93 5.12 -1.79 -16.35
C ALA A 93 5.60 -0.71 -15.35
N SER A 94 6.40 0.24 -15.81
CA SER A 94 6.85 1.36 -14.99
C SER A 94 6.99 2.63 -15.80
N ILE A 95 6.82 3.76 -15.12
CA ILE A 95 7.01 5.10 -15.67
C ILE A 95 7.80 5.93 -14.65
N THR A 96 8.70 6.76 -15.16
CA THR A 96 9.42 7.74 -14.34
C THR A 96 8.81 9.12 -14.54
N LEU A 97 8.34 9.71 -13.45
CA LEU A 97 7.79 11.04 -13.40
C LEU A 97 8.92 12.04 -13.17
N GLY A 98 8.90 13.12 -13.96
CA GLY A 98 9.78 14.26 -13.82
C GLY A 98 9.11 15.39 -13.03
N ASN A 99 9.91 16.28 -12.45
CA ASN A 99 9.42 17.58 -11.98
C ASN A 99 9.32 18.57 -13.16
N ALA A 100 8.93 19.81 -12.88
CA ALA A 100 8.80 20.88 -13.87
C ALA A 100 10.09 21.21 -14.64
N THR A 101 11.27 20.88 -14.08
CA THR A 101 12.58 21.10 -14.72
C THR A 101 13.11 19.86 -15.45
N GLY A 102 12.32 18.79 -15.55
CA GLY A 102 12.69 17.55 -16.23
C GLY A 102 13.58 16.61 -15.43
N VAL A 103 13.85 16.90 -14.16
CA VAL A 103 14.57 16.00 -13.25
C VAL A 103 13.65 14.84 -12.91
N LYS A 104 14.13 13.61 -13.09
CA LYS A 104 13.44 12.38 -12.72
C LYS A 104 13.34 12.25 -11.20
N VAL A 105 12.13 12.32 -10.65
CA VAL A 105 11.89 12.40 -9.20
C VAL A 105 11.24 11.15 -8.60
N LEU A 106 10.31 10.52 -9.33
CA LEU A 106 9.52 9.41 -8.81
C LEU A 106 9.36 8.33 -9.88
N THR A 107 9.66 7.09 -9.54
CA THR A 107 9.35 5.93 -10.38
C THR A 107 8.10 5.27 -9.84
N VAL A 108 7.07 5.19 -10.68
CA VAL A 108 5.83 4.47 -10.40
C VAL A 108 5.82 3.19 -11.24
N ALA A 109 5.61 2.05 -10.59
CA ALA A 109 5.54 0.76 -11.24
C ALA A 109 4.27 0.02 -10.86
N ALA A 110 3.73 -0.80 -11.77
CA ALA A 110 2.63 -1.71 -11.47
C ALA A 110 2.98 -2.61 -10.28
N LEU A 111 2.00 -2.92 -9.43
CA LEU A 111 2.22 -3.72 -8.22
C LEU A 111 2.77 -5.13 -8.52
N SER A 112 2.36 -5.70 -9.66
CA SER A 112 2.75 -7.03 -10.12
C SER A 112 3.02 -7.05 -11.61
N GLU A 113 3.79 -8.03 -12.05
CA GLU A 113 4.20 -8.21 -13.42
C GLU A 113 2.99 -8.52 -14.32
N GLY A 114 3.05 -8.13 -15.60
CA GLY A 114 2.05 -8.52 -16.60
C GLY A 114 1.50 -7.37 -17.42
N VAL A 115 0.83 -7.75 -18.52
CA VAL A 115 0.32 -6.81 -19.54
C VAL A 115 -0.74 -5.85 -19.01
N TRP A 116 -1.43 -6.21 -17.93
CA TRP A 116 -2.41 -5.34 -17.26
C TRP A 116 -1.82 -3.97 -16.88
N GLY A 117 -0.54 -3.95 -16.48
CA GLY A 117 0.16 -2.73 -16.08
C GLY A 117 0.29 -1.71 -17.22
N ASN A 118 0.20 -2.13 -18.49
CA ASN A 118 0.26 -1.23 -19.65
C ASN A 118 -1.02 -0.37 -19.78
N ASN A 119 -2.11 -0.80 -19.15
CA ASN A 119 -3.38 -0.08 -19.12
C ASN A 119 -3.53 0.84 -17.90
N LEU A 120 -2.48 0.95 -17.08
CA LEU A 120 -2.45 1.94 -16.00
C LEU A 120 -2.26 3.34 -16.59
N ARG A 121 -2.96 4.30 -15.98
CA ARG A 121 -2.79 5.74 -16.16
C ARG A 121 -2.48 6.34 -14.81
N ILE A 122 -1.50 7.22 -14.81
CA ILE A 122 -1.01 7.90 -13.62
C ILE A 122 -1.23 9.38 -13.84
N ASP A 123 -2.02 9.98 -12.96
CA ASP A 123 -2.32 11.40 -12.94
C ASP A 123 -1.75 12.00 -11.66
N VAL A 124 -1.09 13.15 -11.82
CA VAL A 124 -0.57 13.95 -10.71
C VAL A 124 -1.19 15.32 -10.78
N ASP A 125 -1.83 15.73 -9.69
CA ASP A 125 -2.35 17.07 -9.53
C ASP A 125 -1.81 17.70 -8.24
N TYR A 126 -1.83 19.03 -8.20
CA TYR A 126 -1.33 19.82 -7.07
C TYR A 126 -2.46 20.54 -6.33
N ASP A 127 -3.71 20.07 -6.48
CA ASP A 127 -4.88 20.62 -5.81
C ASP A 127 -4.88 20.21 -4.32
N THR A 128 -4.03 20.88 -3.56
CA THR A 128 -3.78 20.65 -2.14
C THR A 128 -3.62 22.00 -1.42
N ALA A 129 -3.69 22.00 -0.08
CA ALA A 129 -3.50 23.22 0.69
C ALA A 129 -2.09 23.84 0.52
N SER A 130 -1.09 23.01 0.17
CA SER A 130 0.31 23.43 -0.04
C SER A 130 0.87 22.90 -1.36
N PRO A 131 0.46 23.45 -2.53
CA PRO A 131 0.82 22.93 -3.86
C PRO A 131 2.33 22.86 -4.16
N THR A 132 3.15 23.61 -3.40
CA THR A 132 4.61 23.59 -3.52
C THR A 132 5.27 22.42 -2.79
N SER A 133 4.58 21.81 -1.83
CA SER A 133 5.12 20.76 -0.95
C SER A 133 4.35 19.44 -1.01
N THR A 134 3.10 19.49 -1.46
CA THR A 134 2.20 18.33 -1.53
C THR A 134 1.54 18.20 -2.88
N PHE A 135 1.22 16.95 -3.24
CA PHE A 135 0.54 16.59 -4.48
C PHE A 135 -0.43 15.43 -4.24
N ASN A 136 -1.37 15.23 -5.16
CA ASN A 136 -2.21 14.05 -5.21
C ASN A 136 -1.72 13.14 -6.35
N LEU A 137 -1.82 11.82 -6.14
CA LEU A 137 -1.47 10.80 -7.12
C LEU A 137 -2.69 9.91 -7.35
N THR A 138 -3.19 9.88 -8.58
CA THR A 138 -4.29 9.00 -8.99
C THR A 138 -3.75 7.93 -9.93
N ALA A 139 -4.04 6.67 -9.61
CA ALA A 139 -3.74 5.53 -10.47
C ALA A 139 -5.06 4.91 -10.96
N THR A 140 -5.24 4.87 -12.28
CA THR A 140 -6.43 4.30 -12.91
C THR A 140 -6.03 3.16 -13.84
N GLU A 141 -6.58 1.98 -13.62
CA GLU A 141 -6.54 0.89 -14.59
C GLU A 141 -7.71 1.01 -15.55
N LEU A 142 -7.40 1.03 -16.84
CA LEU A 142 -8.38 1.01 -17.90
C LEU A 142 -8.54 -0.43 -18.44
N ALA A 143 -9.75 -0.78 -18.85
CA ALA A 143 -10.00 -1.98 -19.64
C ALA A 143 -10.80 -1.61 -20.88
N LEU A 144 -10.55 -2.33 -21.97
CA LEU A 144 -11.34 -2.18 -23.19
C LEU A 144 -12.68 -2.89 -22.99
N GLN A 145 -13.77 -2.14 -22.92
CA GLN A 145 -15.13 -2.65 -22.89
C GLN A 145 -15.88 -2.11 -24.11
N ASN A 146 -16.39 -3.01 -24.94
CA ASN A 146 -17.13 -2.66 -26.17
C ASN A 146 -16.38 -1.67 -27.09
N GLY A 147 -15.05 -1.79 -27.18
CA GLY A 147 -14.20 -0.92 -28.01
C GLY A 147 -13.81 0.42 -27.37
N THR A 148 -14.26 0.70 -26.15
CA THR A 148 -13.92 1.93 -25.41
C THR A 148 -13.09 1.60 -24.17
N LEU A 149 -12.02 2.35 -23.92
CA LEU A 149 -11.27 2.24 -22.67
C LEU A 149 -12.08 2.88 -21.55
N VAL A 150 -12.47 2.08 -20.56
CA VAL A 150 -13.21 2.53 -19.38
C VAL A 150 -12.41 2.23 -18.11
N PRO A 151 -12.49 3.11 -17.09
CA PRO A 151 -11.85 2.86 -15.80
C PRO A 151 -12.53 1.68 -15.11
N VAL A 152 -11.73 0.66 -14.77
CA VAL A 152 -12.19 -0.52 -14.02
C VAL A 152 -11.79 -0.45 -12.55
N ARG A 153 -10.64 0.17 -12.25
CA ARG A 153 -10.14 0.38 -10.89
C ARG A 153 -9.44 1.72 -10.81
N THR A 154 -9.72 2.47 -9.75
CA THR A 154 -9.10 3.76 -9.48
C THR A 154 -8.67 3.83 -8.02
N GLU A 155 -7.43 4.25 -7.79
CA GLU A 155 -6.87 4.54 -6.48
C GLU A 155 -6.43 6.00 -6.44
N VAL A 156 -6.83 6.72 -5.40
CA VAL A 156 -6.46 8.12 -5.21
C VAL A 156 -5.70 8.25 -3.90
N HIS A 157 -4.48 8.75 -3.98
CA HIS A 157 -3.63 9.05 -2.83
C HIS A 157 -3.49 10.57 -2.71
N ARG A 158 -4.03 11.14 -1.64
CA ARG A 158 -4.08 12.59 -1.45
C ARG A 158 -2.99 13.12 -0.53
N ASN A 159 -2.60 14.37 -0.74
CA ASN A 159 -1.68 15.13 0.11
C ASN A 159 -0.32 14.43 0.35
N LEU A 160 0.17 13.75 -0.68
CA LEU A 160 1.47 13.08 -0.65
C LEU A 160 2.60 14.10 -0.65
N SER A 161 3.71 13.72 -0.03
CA SER A 161 4.94 14.50 -0.02
C SER A 161 6.12 13.71 -0.58
N MET A 162 7.08 14.42 -1.19
CA MET A 162 8.38 13.86 -1.58
C MET A 162 9.40 13.91 -0.43
N ASP A 163 9.08 14.54 0.70
CA ASP A 163 9.93 14.58 1.88
C ASP A 163 9.86 13.25 2.65
N SER A 164 11.00 12.60 2.84
CA SER A 164 11.12 11.32 3.55
C SER A 164 10.88 11.42 5.05
N SER A 165 10.94 12.63 5.62
CA SER A 165 10.60 12.88 7.02
C SER A 165 9.10 13.13 7.23
N SER A 166 8.35 13.38 6.16
CA SER A 166 6.91 13.60 6.24
C SER A 166 6.15 12.30 6.51
N PRO A 167 5.13 12.30 7.39
CA PRO A 167 4.20 11.18 7.54
C PRO A 167 3.45 10.83 6.25
N SER A 168 3.30 11.80 5.33
CA SER A 168 2.66 11.60 4.03
C SER A 168 3.66 11.26 2.92
N TYR A 169 4.86 10.79 3.26
CA TYR A 169 5.87 10.41 2.28
C TYR A 169 5.32 9.39 1.27
N VAL A 170 5.41 9.73 -0.02
CA VAL A 170 4.80 8.97 -1.12
C VAL A 170 5.13 7.48 -1.10
N GLU A 171 6.39 7.11 -0.84
CA GLU A 171 6.75 5.69 -0.83
C GLU A 171 6.07 4.93 0.29
N GLY A 172 6.02 5.53 1.49
CA GLY A 172 5.42 4.91 2.67
C GLY A 172 3.90 4.75 2.49
N VAL A 173 3.24 5.84 2.09
CA VAL A 173 1.78 5.86 1.91
C VAL A 173 1.34 4.92 0.79
N VAL A 174 1.98 4.97 -0.38
CA VAL A 174 1.62 4.12 -1.53
C VAL A 174 1.90 2.66 -1.21
N LYS A 175 3.05 2.33 -0.60
CA LYS A 175 3.38 0.95 -0.22
C LYS A 175 2.38 0.36 0.77
N ALA A 176 1.85 1.17 1.68
CA ALA A 176 0.90 0.71 2.70
C ALA A 176 -0.53 0.54 2.16
N ALA A 177 -0.95 1.37 1.20
CA ALA A 177 -2.36 1.47 0.81
C ALA A 177 -2.69 1.00 -0.62
N SER A 178 -1.73 1.01 -1.55
CA SER A 178 -2.02 0.76 -2.97
C SER A 178 -2.16 -0.73 -3.29
N LYS A 179 -3.10 -1.06 -4.19
CA LYS A 179 -3.28 -2.38 -4.80
C LYS A 179 -3.01 -2.36 -6.31
N LEU A 180 -2.73 -1.19 -6.89
CA LEU A 180 -2.40 -1.04 -8.31
C LEU A 180 -0.91 -0.74 -8.55
N ILE A 181 -0.27 0.03 -7.67
CA ILE A 181 1.06 0.56 -7.94
C ILE A 181 2.01 0.45 -6.75
N THR A 182 3.28 0.62 -7.06
CA THR A 182 4.36 0.92 -6.12
C THR A 182 5.00 2.23 -6.58
N ALA A 183 5.42 3.05 -5.62
CA ALA A 183 6.11 4.31 -5.88
C ALA A 183 7.43 4.31 -5.13
N THR A 184 8.50 4.70 -5.82
CA THR A 184 9.86 4.77 -5.28
C THR A 184 10.51 6.05 -5.75
N ARG A 185 11.17 6.79 -4.85
CA ARG A 185 11.96 7.96 -5.23
C ARG A 185 13.01 7.52 -6.24
N HIS A 186 13.08 8.25 -7.34
CA HIS A 186 14.02 7.91 -8.40
C HIS A 186 15.46 8.17 -7.92
N ALA A 187 16.40 7.29 -8.30
CA ALA A 187 17.80 7.36 -7.88
C ALA A 187 18.53 8.65 -8.29
N GLY A 188 17.98 9.38 -9.26
CA GLY A 188 18.44 10.72 -9.65
C GLY A 188 18.22 11.81 -8.60
N VAL A 189 17.38 11.59 -7.59
CA VAL A 189 17.20 12.50 -6.45
C VAL A 189 18.29 12.21 -5.41
N THR A 190 19.49 12.66 -5.70
CA THR A 190 20.66 12.49 -4.82
C THR A 190 20.71 13.57 -3.74
N PRO A 191 21.46 13.37 -2.64
CA PRO A 191 21.69 14.43 -1.66
C PRO A 191 22.25 15.72 -2.27
N ALA A 192 23.07 15.63 -3.31
CA ALA A 192 23.59 16.80 -4.02
C ALA A 192 22.48 17.59 -4.72
N VAL A 193 21.52 16.89 -5.35
CA VAL A 193 20.35 17.53 -5.97
C VAL A 193 19.48 18.20 -4.91
N LEU A 194 19.27 17.53 -3.76
CA LEU A 194 18.48 18.09 -2.66
C LEU A 194 19.16 19.31 -2.01
N ASN A 195 20.47 19.25 -1.76
CA ASN A 195 21.24 20.36 -1.20
C ASN A 195 21.38 21.55 -2.16
N GLY A 196 21.20 21.32 -3.46
CA GLY A 196 21.17 22.36 -4.49
C GLY A 196 19.81 23.02 -4.69
N LEU A 197 18.74 22.53 -4.03
CA LEU A 197 17.46 23.21 -4.03
C LEU A 197 17.58 24.54 -3.30
N ALA A 198 16.98 25.59 -3.86
CA ALA A 198 16.86 26.86 -3.14
C ALA A 198 16.14 26.60 -1.81
N GLY A 199 16.71 27.11 -0.71
CA GLY A 199 16.06 27.02 0.59
C GLY A 199 14.65 27.59 0.51
N GLY A 200 13.68 26.88 1.10
CA GLY A 200 12.32 27.40 1.22
C GLY A 200 12.32 28.63 2.11
N THR A 201 11.84 29.76 1.60
CA THR A 201 11.64 30.97 2.41
C THR A 201 10.19 30.99 2.90
N SER A 202 9.98 30.97 4.21
CA SER A 202 8.70 31.36 4.81
C SER A 202 8.78 32.83 5.18
N LEU A 203 7.93 33.66 4.56
CA LEU A 203 7.75 35.04 4.97
C LEU A 203 6.49 35.10 5.83
N SER A 204 6.65 35.38 7.13
CA SER A 204 5.52 35.84 7.94
C SER A 204 5.05 37.19 7.41
N GLY A 205 3.74 37.47 7.46
CA GLY A 205 3.22 38.79 7.12
C GLY A 205 3.89 39.90 7.94
N ASP A 206 3.76 41.14 7.47
CA ASP A 206 4.33 42.29 8.17
C ASP A 206 3.86 42.32 9.63
N LEU A 207 4.80 42.46 10.55
CA LEU A 207 4.51 42.70 11.96
C LEU A 207 4.09 44.15 12.13
N ASP A 208 2.85 44.47 11.79
CA ASP A 208 2.24 45.77 12.01
C ASP A 208 0.98 45.67 12.89
N PRO A 209 1.00 46.21 14.13
CA PRO A 209 2.15 46.83 14.79
C PRO A 209 3.15 45.79 15.35
N LEU A 210 4.41 46.20 15.52
CA LEU A 210 5.40 45.41 16.27
C LEU A 210 4.88 45.11 17.69
N PRO A 211 5.12 43.90 18.24
CA PRO A 211 4.76 43.57 19.61
C PRO A 211 5.35 44.59 20.59
N ALA A 212 4.54 45.04 21.56
CA ALA A 212 5.01 45.93 22.61
C ALA A 212 6.15 45.26 23.41
N GLY A 213 7.25 45.99 23.65
CA GLY A 213 8.40 45.50 24.44
C GLY A 213 9.71 45.33 23.67
N LEU A 214 9.71 45.53 22.35
CA LEU A 214 10.94 45.64 21.56
C LEU A 214 11.57 47.04 21.72
N GLY A 215 12.17 47.30 22.89
CA GLY A 215 12.94 48.51 23.17
C GLY A 215 14.42 48.36 22.83
N ALA A 216 15.21 49.44 23.00
CA ALA A 216 16.65 49.46 22.72
C ALA A 216 17.49 48.43 23.52
N ASP A 217 16.90 47.83 24.56
CA ASP A 217 17.53 46.83 25.42
C ASP A 217 17.21 45.38 25.00
N ALA A 218 16.30 45.17 24.03
CA ALA A 218 15.99 43.84 23.50
C ALA A 218 17.03 43.46 22.43
N ARG A 219 17.85 42.44 22.73
CA ARG A 219 18.95 41.98 21.85
C ARG A 219 18.65 40.72 21.05
N PHE A 220 17.56 40.04 21.36
CA PHE A 220 17.22 38.75 20.78
C PHE A 220 15.73 38.71 20.47
N VAL A 221 15.37 38.24 19.28
CA VAL A 221 13.99 37.89 18.92
C VAL A 221 13.91 36.38 18.89
N SER A 222 12.98 35.84 19.66
CA SER A 222 12.68 34.41 19.64
C SER A 222 11.40 34.16 18.85
N VAL A 223 11.43 33.17 17.97
CA VAL A 223 10.28 32.78 17.17
C VAL A 223 9.94 31.32 17.43
N THR A 224 8.65 31.06 17.59
CA THR A 224 8.09 29.70 17.61
C THR A 224 7.51 29.40 16.25
N VAL A 225 7.97 28.32 15.62
CA VAL A 225 7.50 27.90 14.29
C VAL A 225 6.65 26.65 14.47
N ASN A 226 5.37 26.74 14.15
CA ASN A 226 4.43 25.61 14.25
C ASN A 226 4.37 24.92 15.63
N GLY A 227 4.57 25.70 16.70
CA GLY A 227 4.59 25.19 18.08
C GLY A 227 5.93 24.58 18.53
N ASP A 228 6.94 24.56 17.66
CA ASP A 228 8.32 24.17 17.97
C ASP A 228 9.22 25.40 18.11
N GLY A 229 10.16 25.37 19.07
CA GLY A 229 10.96 26.52 19.50
C GLY A 229 10.86 26.81 21.01
N PRO A 230 11.37 27.97 21.50
CA PRO A 230 11.80 29.13 20.72
C PRO A 230 13.15 28.97 20.01
N TYR A 231 13.25 29.47 18.79
CA TYR A 231 14.51 29.65 18.08
C TYR A 231 14.93 31.12 18.16
N GLU A 232 16.14 31.38 18.64
CA GLU A 232 16.71 32.73 18.65
C GLU A 232 17.20 33.09 17.24
N VAL A 233 16.71 34.21 16.73
CA VAL A 233 17.19 34.83 15.50
C VAL A 233 18.13 35.96 15.94
N ALA A 234 19.42 35.79 15.66
CA ALA A 234 20.46 36.79 15.90
C ALA A 234 20.58 37.77 14.72
#